data_AF-A0A948DP43-F1
#
_entry.id   AF-A0A948DP43-F1
#
_cell.length_a   1.000
_cell.length_b   1.000
_cell.length_c   1.000
_cell.angle_alpha   90.00
_cell.angle_beta   90.00
_cell.angle_gamma   90.00
#
_symmetry.space_group_name_H-M   'P 1'
#
loop_
_entity.id
_entity.type
_entity.pdbx_description
1 polymer ?
#
loop_
_entity_poly.entity_id
_entity_poly.type
_entity_poly.pdbx_seq_one_letter_code
_entity_poly.pdbx_strand_id
1 'polypeptide(L)'
;MTKLPPPAHHNRIEPGKRPLHTLIVSLAFRDDKLWQVFGCMGADGQPQIQLQVYVAMIDFGLNVQQAIESPRWLSGRFALGESRDLLNIEGRYPESTLKELDRRGHMLNRWGA
;
A
#
# COMPACT_ATOMS: atom_id res chain seq x y z
N MET A 1 14.86 -22.81 -11.91
CA MET A 1 14.04 -23.73 -11.09
C MET A 1 13.68 -23.03 -9.79
N THR A 2 12.45 -22.54 -9.66
CA THR A 2 11.98 -21.87 -8.44
C THR A 2 11.79 -22.93 -7.36
N LYS A 3 12.57 -22.88 -6.27
CA LYS A 3 12.40 -23.80 -5.13
C LYS A 3 11.00 -23.61 -4.55
N LEU A 4 10.30 -24.72 -4.32
CA LEU A 4 9.04 -24.71 -3.57
C LEU A 4 9.28 -24.13 -2.16
N PRO A 5 8.32 -23.38 -1.59
CA PRO A 5 8.40 -22.96 -0.20
C PRO A 5 8.60 -24.17 0.74
N PRO A 6 9.21 -23.97 1.92
CA PRO A 6 9.37 -25.03 2.92
C PRO A 6 8.03 -25.75 3.20
N PRO A 7 8.05 -27.04 3.57
CA PRO A 7 6.84 -27.84 3.78
C PRO A 7 5.79 -27.19 4.71
N ALA A 8 6.24 -26.44 5.73
CA ALA A 8 5.39 -25.75 6.70
C ALA A 8 4.94 -24.33 6.28
N HIS A 9 5.30 -23.84 5.08
CA HIS A 9 4.95 -22.50 4.66
C HIS A 9 3.46 -22.38 4.33
N HIS A 10 2.73 -21.45 4.96
CA HIS A 10 1.28 -21.30 4.76
C HIS A 10 0.87 -21.15 3.29
N ASN A 11 1.67 -20.44 2.49
CA ASN A 11 1.45 -20.28 1.04
C ASN A 11 2.25 -21.29 0.17
N ARG A 12 2.46 -22.52 0.64
CA ARG A 12 3.02 -23.60 -0.19
C ARG A 12 2.02 -24.02 -1.27
N ILE A 13 2.52 -24.36 -2.45
CA ILE A 13 1.74 -24.83 -3.60
C ILE A 13 1.19 -26.24 -3.33
N GLU A 14 -0.12 -26.40 -3.47
CA GLU A 14 -0.86 -27.65 -3.28
C GLU A 14 -2.01 -27.75 -4.30
N PRO A 15 -2.33 -28.95 -4.82
CA PRO A 15 -3.48 -29.12 -5.72
C PRO A 15 -4.79 -28.63 -5.09
N GLY A 16 -5.56 -27.81 -5.82
CA GLY A 16 -6.86 -27.29 -5.36
C GLY A 16 -6.80 -26.18 -4.30
N LYS A 17 -5.62 -25.82 -3.79
CA LYS A 17 -5.47 -24.73 -2.81
C LYS A 17 -5.56 -23.36 -3.50
N ARG A 18 -6.34 -22.45 -2.92
CA ARG A 18 -6.36 -21.05 -3.33
C ARG A 18 -5.00 -20.42 -3.03
N PRO A 19 -4.29 -19.85 -4.02
CA PRO A 19 -3.03 -19.18 -3.75
C PRO A 19 -3.28 -17.92 -2.92
N LEU A 20 -2.28 -17.50 -2.14
CA LEU A 20 -2.25 -16.12 -1.66
C LEU A 20 -2.38 -15.19 -2.88
N HIS A 21 -3.37 -14.32 -2.83
CA HIS A 21 -3.55 -13.25 -3.81
C HIS A 21 -3.67 -11.93 -3.08
N THR A 22 -3.37 -10.86 -3.79
CA THR A 22 -3.40 -9.49 -3.26
C THR A 22 -4.74 -8.81 -3.46
N LEU A 23 -5.67 -9.40 -4.21
CA LEU A 23 -6.99 -8.81 -4.48
C LEU A 23 -7.75 -8.50 -3.19
N ILE A 24 -8.07 -7.23 -2.99
CA ILE A 24 -8.75 -6.73 -1.79
C ILE A 24 -9.67 -5.56 -2.13
N VAL A 25 -10.87 -5.56 -1.56
CA VAL A 25 -11.85 -4.47 -1.62
C VAL A 25 -12.24 -4.13 -0.20
N SER A 26 -12.45 -2.83 0.07
CA SER A 26 -12.87 -2.34 1.39
C SER A 26 -14.28 -1.78 1.36
N LEU A 27 -15.05 -2.14 2.38
CA LEU A 27 -16.35 -1.55 2.70
C LEU A 27 -16.27 -1.02 4.13
N ALA A 28 -16.58 0.26 4.32
CA ALA A 28 -16.61 0.90 5.62
C ALA A 28 -18.03 1.33 5.96
N PHE A 29 -18.40 1.11 7.23
CA PHE A 29 -19.70 1.45 7.78
C PHE A 29 -19.53 2.50 8.89
N ARG A 30 -20.51 3.39 9.02
CA ARG A 30 -20.61 4.38 10.11
C ARG A 30 -22.05 4.43 10.56
N ASP A 31 -22.28 4.30 11.86
CA ASP A 31 -23.62 4.23 12.46
C ASP A 31 -24.51 3.17 11.78
N ASP A 32 -23.95 1.97 11.60
CA ASP A 32 -24.55 0.81 10.92
C ASP A 32 -25.00 1.05 9.47
N LYS A 33 -24.57 2.17 8.86
CA LYS A 33 -24.86 2.51 7.46
C LYS A 33 -23.59 2.43 6.63
N LEU A 34 -23.73 1.94 5.39
CA LEU A 34 -22.64 1.97 4.43
C LEU A 34 -22.16 3.41 4.25
N TRP A 35 -20.88 3.65 4.51
CA TRP A 35 -20.28 4.97 4.45
C TRP A 35 -19.38 5.11 3.22
N GLN A 36 -18.53 4.11 2.94
CA GLN A 36 -17.60 4.13 1.80
C GLN A 36 -17.34 2.73 1.23
N VAL A 37 -17.14 2.68 -0.09
CA VAL A 37 -16.63 1.49 -0.80
C VAL A 37 -15.39 1.92 -1.58
N PHE A 38 -14.29 1.21 -1.40
CA PHE A 38 -13.03 1.55 -2.06
C PHE A 38 -12.28 0.30 -2.52
N GLY A 39 -11.62 0.43 -3.66
CA GLY A 39 -10.73 -0.56 -4.24
C GLY A 39 -9.68 0.13 -5.09
N CYS A 40 -8.53 -0.50 -5.23
CA CYS A 40 -7.48 -0.05 -6.13
C CYS A 40 -6.73 -1.26 -6.69
N MET A 41 -6.03 -1.06 -7.80
CA MET A 41 -5.00 -2.01 -8.25
C MET A 41 -3.68 -1.72 -7.53
N GLY A 42 -2.68 -2.59 -7.67
CA GLY A 42 -1.32 -2.33 -7.17
C GLY A 42 -0.74 -3.40 -6.25
N ALA A 43 -1.15 -4.66 -6.40
CA ALA A 43 -0.59 -5.81 -5.68
C ALA A 43 -0.49 -5.57 -4.17
N ASP A 44 0.70 -5.72 -3.58
CA ASP A 44 0.96 -5.53 -2.15
C ASP A 44 0.79 -4.07 -1.69
N GLY A 45 0.71 -3.12 -2.63
CA GLY A 45 0.38 -1.72 -2.35
C GLY A 45 -1.10 -1.49 -2.05
N GLN A 46 -2.00 -2.38 -2.47
CA GLN A 46 -3.45 -2.21 -2.26
C GLN A 46 -3.83 -1.92 -0.80
N PRO A 47 -3.47 -2.74 0.21
CA PRO A 47 -3.81 -2.44 1.60
C PRO A 47 -3.22 -1.12 2.11
N GLN A 48 -2.03 -0.74 1.63
CA GLN A 48 -1.39 0.51 2.00
C GLN A 48 -2.12 1.73 1.43
N ILE A 49 -2.60 1.64 0.19
CA ILE A 49 -3.40 2.70 -0.45
C ILE A 49 -4.75 2.82 0.23
N GLN A 50 -5.43 1.70 0.52
CA GLN A 50 -6.71 1.70 1.23
C GLN A 50 -6.58 2.35 2.61
N LEU A 51 -5.52 2.03 3.35
CA LEU A 51 -5.20 2.68 4.63
C LEU A 51 -5.05 4.20 4.48
N GLN A 52 -4.23 4.65 3.52
CA GLN A 52 -3.98 6.08 3.31
C GLN A 52 -5.26 6.86 2.96
N VAL A 53 -6.15 6.29 2.15
CA VAL A 53 -7.45 6.90 1.82
C VAL A 53 -8.32 7.04 3.07
N TYR A 54 -8.40 6.01 3.92
CA TYR A 54 -9.18 6.10 5.15
C TYR A 54 -8.59 7.08 6.16
N VAL A 55 -7.27 7.08 6.35
CA VAL A 55 -6.58 8.06 7.21
C VAL A 55 -6.87 9.48 6.72
N ALA A 56 -6.79 9.73 5.41
CA ALA A 56 -7.13 11.02 4.82
C ALA A 56 -8.58 11.45 5.13
N MET A 57 -9.55 10.54 5.02
CA MET A 57 -10.96 10.85 5.23
C MET A 57 -11.37 10.92 6.71
N ILE A 58 -10.77 10.09 7.57
CA ILE A 58 -11.13 9.94 8.98
C ILE A 58 -10.33 10.93 9.84
N ASP A 59 -9.00 10.91 9.71
CA ASP A 59 -8.12 11.66 10.59
C ASP A 59 -7.90 13.09 10.09
N PHE A 60 -7.81 13.28 8.77
CA PHE A 60 -7.61 14.60 8.15
C PHE A 60 -8.89 15.24 7.63
N GLY A 61 -10.04 14.57 7.73
CA GLY A 61 -11.35 15.10 7.34
C GLY A 61 -11.48 15.45 5.86
N LEU A 62 -10.63 14.89 4.99
CA LEU A 62 -10.68 15.14 3.56
C LEU A 62 -11.90 14.48 2.92
N ASN A 63 -12.45 15.11 1.88
CA ASN A 63 -13.49 14.47 1.08
C ASN A 63 -12.87 13.35 0.20
N VAL A 64 -13.73 12.54 -0.44
CA VAL A 64 -13.28 11.37 -1.22
C VAL A 64 -12.32 11.75 -2.36
N GLN A 65 -12.57 12.84 -3.08
CA GLN A 65 -11.72 13.27 -4.19
C GLN A 65 -10.35 13.72 -3.66
N GLN A 66 -10.34 14.53 -2.60
CA GLN A 66 -9.12 14.98 -1.95
C GLN A 66 -8.29 13.80 -1.40
N ALA A 67 -8.94 12.81 -0.79
CA ALA A 67 -8.27 11.61 -0.29
C ALA A 67 -7.64 10.78 -1.42
N ILE A 68 -8.31 10.68 -2.57
CA ILE A 68 -7.78 10.01 -3.77
C ILE A 68 -6.64 10.82 -4.40
N GLU A 69 -6.72 12.15 -4.41
CA GLU A 69 -5.69 13.00 -5.03
C GLU A 69 -4.47 13.22 -4.13
N SER A 70 -4.63 12.99 -2.82
CA SER A 70 -3.54 13.10 -1.85
C SER A 70 -2.31 12.31 -2.29
N PRO A 71 -1.10 12.84 -2.05
CA PRO A 71 0.12 12.15 -2.42
C PRO A 71 0.23 10.82 -1.67
N ARG A 72 0.84 9.82 -2.31
CA ARG A 72 0.96 8.45 -1.79
C ARG A 72 2.39 8.04 -1.51
N TRP A 73 2.53 7.12 -0.57
CA TRP A 73 3.73 6.34 -0.37
C TRP A 73 3.41 4.85 -0.32
N LEU A 74 4.38 4.01 -0.67
CA LEU A 74 4.29 2.55 -0.58
C LEU A 74 5.62 2.02 -0.07
N SER A 75 5.57 1.30 1.05
CA SER A 75 6.72 0.63 1.63
C SER A 75 6.86 -0.77 1.05
N GLY A 76 8.09 -1.14 0.69
CA GLY A 76 8.45 -2.48 0.25
C GLY A 76 8.78 -2.58 -1.24
N ARG A 77 9.00 -3.83 -1.64
CA ARG A 77 9.35 -4.22 -3.00
C ARG A 77 8.09 -4.28 -3.86
N PHE A 78 8.12 -3.58 -4.99
CA PHE A 78 7.15 -3.72 -6.08
C PHE A 78 7.69 -4.59 -7.21
N ALA A 79 8.99 -4.52 -7.46
CA ALA A 79 9.66 -5.31 -8.49
C ALA A 79 10.63 -6.34 -7.88
N LEU A 80 10.86 -7.42 -8.64
CA LEU A 80 11.87 -8.41 -8.31
C LEU A 80 13.25 -7.73 -8.28
N GLY A 81 13.93 -7.83 -7.14
CA GLY A 81 15.27 -7.27 -6.93
C GLY A 81 15.32 -5.96 -6.15
N GLU A 82 14.18 -5.30 -5.91
CA GLU A 82 14.14 -4.10 -5.06
C GLU A 82 14.47 -4.41 -3.59
N SER A 83 14.81 -3.39 -2.79
CA SER A 83 15.05 -3.56 -1.35
C SER A 83 13.74 -3.76 -0.58
N ARG A 84 13.76 -4.57 0.50
CA ARG A 84 12.57 -4.75 1.36
C ARG A 84 12.17 -3.46 2.07
N ASP A 85 13.14 -2.60 2.30
CA ASP A 85 12.98 -1.37 3.08
C ASP A 85 12.89 -0.14 2.17
N LEU A 86 12.71 -0.33 0.85
CA LEU A 86 12.52 0.77 -0.09
C LEU A 86 11.18 1.46 0.18
N LEU A 87 11.21 2.80 0.27
CA LEU A 87 10.02 3.63 0.37
C LEU A 87 9.79 4.32 -0.97
N ASN A 88 8.80 3.84 -1.71
CA ASN A 88 8.33 4.48 -2.93
C ASN A 88 7.42 5.65 -2.54
N ILE A 89 7.71 6.86 -2.98
CA ILE A 89 7.00 8.05 -2.52
C ILE A 89 6.81 9.05 -3.66
N GLU A 90 5.60 9.58 -3.82
CA GLU A 90 5.33 10.58 -4.86
C GLU A 90 6.02 11.91 -4.58
N GLY A 91 6.54 12.57 -5.62
CA GLY A 91 7.28 13.83 -5.52
C GLY A 91 6.45 15.04 -5.08
N ARG A 92 5.13 14.89 -4.94
CA ARG A 92 4.21 15.95 -4.50
C ARG A 92 4.26 16.20 -2.97
N TYR A 93 4.93 15.34 -2.20
CA TYR A 93 5.21 15.62 -0.79
C TYR A 93 6.16 16.82 -0.62
N PRO A 94 6.03 17.61 0.47
CA PRO A 94 6.96 18.70 0.73
C PRO A 94 8.41 18.22 0.80
N GLU A 95 9.34 18.95 0.18
CA GLU A 95 10.76 18.57 0.19
C GLU A 95 11.33 18.46 1.62
N SER A 96 10.81 19.23 2.57
CA SER A 96 11.16 19.10 3.99
C SER A 96 10.80 17.71 4.57
N THR A 97 9.68 17.14 4.15
CA THR A 97 9.26 15.79 4.55
C THR A 97 10.18 14.74 3.94
N LEU A 98 10.50 14.87 2.64
CA LEU A 98 11.41 13.95 1.96
C LEU A 98 12.81 13.97 2.58
N LYS A 99 13.35 15.15 2.88
CA LYS A 99 14.64 15.31 3.57
C LYS A 99 14.63 14.72 4.97
N GLU A 100 13.55 14.91 5.72
CA GLU A 100 13.46 14.36 7.08
C GLU A 100 13.37 12.83 7.07
N LEU A 101 12.68 12.22 6.10
CA LEU A 101 12.64 10.77 5.92
C LEU A 101 14.03 10.22 5.56
N ASP A 102 14.74 10.86 4.63
CA ASP A 102 16.11 10.50 4.26
C ASP A 102 17.06 10.61 5.48
N ARG A 103 16.97 11.71 6.25
CA ARG A 103 17.74 11.91 7.49
C ARG A 103 17.48 10.82 8.54
N ARG A 104 16.28 10.23 8.56
CA ARG A 104 15.91 9.11 9.45
C ARG A 104 16.37 7.75 8.92
N GLY A 105 17.00 7.70 7.74
CA GLY A 105 17.56 6.49 7.15
C GLY A 105 16.62 5.74 6.20
N HIS A 106 15.50 6.34 5.79
CA HIS A 106 14.63 5.71 4.80
C HIS A 106 15.29 5.74 3.40
N MET A 107 15.33 4.59 2.72
CA MET A 107 15.75 4.51 1.33
C MET A 107 14.62 5.00 0.43
N LEU A 108 14.73 6.21 -0.11
CA LEU A 108 13.64 6.81 -0.90
C LEU A 108 13.78 6.50 -2.39
N ASN A 109 12.71 5.96 -2.99
CA ASN A 109 12.50 5.98 -4.43
C ASN A 109 11.42 7.02 -4.76
N ARG A 110 11.83 8.17 -5.29
CA ARG A 110 10.93 9.29 -5.57
C ARG A 110 10.27 9.09 -6.94
N TRP A 111 8.94 8.99 -6.97
CA TRP A 111 8.17 8.94 -8.20
C TRP A 111 7.83 10.34 -8.69
N GLY A 112 7.81 10.54 -10.01
CA GLY A 112 7.42 11.81 -10.62
C GLY A 112 5.97 12.20 -10.29
N ALA A 113 5.66 13.48 -10.51
CA ALA A 113 4.27 13.95 -10.54
C ALA A 113 3.64 13.67 -11.91
#